data_AF-A0A177B954-F1
#
_entry.id   AF-A0A177B954-F1
#
_cell.length_a   1.000
_cell.length_b   1.000
_cell.length_c   1.000
_cell.angle_alpha   90.00
_cell.angle_beta   90.00
_cell.angle_gamma   90.00
#
_symmetry.space_group_name_H-M   'P 1'
#
loop_
_entity.id
_entity.type
_entity.pdbx_description
1 polymer ?
#
loop_
_entity_poly.entity_id
_entity_poly.type
_entity_poly.pdbx_seq_one_letter_code
_entity_poly.pdbx_strand_id
1 'polypeptide(L)'
;MKILIQNSLKSSYIKIGLCWTVALTFYIPNVFSKPIQYVFSGKKYSNNELELWMCYVDYTKINKLIYGKKIFLEGFNAEYLTFEKFLVPIRLVCLFFVPLIILLVTCIIIIIKMRRVAKTYDTTGNQKHTQIRLRIDGNELQKNRKICKMMVVISMSFIITMFPIHFFDLIMETSLSTYFYENSIITHIAVFTIFGYSSTALNPIIYGFMSKDYRNNVKKIIYYIKNCKIKS
;
A
#
# COMPACT_ATOMS: atom_id res chain seq x y z
N MET A 1 0.41 11.14 34.09
CA MET A 1 0.07 10.05 33.14
C MET A 1 -0.88 10.47 32.02
N LYS A 2 -2.04 11.11 32.30
CA LYS A 2 -3.00 11.58 31.27
C LYS A 2 -2.39 12.53 30.22
N ILE A 3 -1.58 13.50 30.64
CA ILE A 3 -0.91 14.49 29.75
C ILE A 3 0.06 13.81 28.77
N LEU A 4 0.84 12.82 29.23
CA LEU A 4 1.78 12.09 28.37
C LEU A 4 1.05 11.23 27.31
N ILE A 5 -0.07 10.62 27.69
CA ILE A 5 -0.93 9.87 26.75
C ILE A 5 -1.55 10.83 25.73
N GLN A 6 -2.05 11.98 26.17
CA GLN A 6 -2.65 12.99 25.29
C GLN A 6 -1.64 13.56 24.28
N ASN A 7 -0.39 13.79 24.71
CA ASN A 7 0.69 14.23 23.82
C ASN A 7 1.08 13.14 22.80
N SER A 8 1.15 11.87 23.23
CA SER A 8 1.41 10.73 22.34
C SER A 8 0.30 10.54 21.29
N LEU A 9 -0.96 10.68 21.71
CA LEU A 9 -2.12 10.63 20.81
C LEU A 9 -2.08 11.76 19.79
N LYS A 10 -1.83 13.01 20.23
CA LYS A 10 -1.71 14.16 19.32
C LYS A 10 -0.64 13.94 18.26
N SER A 11 0.54 13.44 18.65
CA SER A 11 1.60 13.09 17.71
C SER A 11 1.18 12.00 16.71
N SER A 12 0.42 11.00 17.16
CA SER A 12 -0.09 9.93 16.30
C SER A 12 -1.12 10.46 15.28
N TYR A 13 -2.05 11.31 15.71
CA TYR A 13 -3.03 11.92 14.80
C TYR A 13 -2.38 12.82 13.75
N ILE A 14 -1.36 13.60 14.13
CA ILE A 14 -0.61 14.43 13.17
C ILE A 14 0.05 13.53 12.11
N LYS A 15 0.69 12.43 12.50
CA LYS A 15 1.30 11.48 11.55
C LYS A 15 0.27 10.84 10.63
N ILE A 16 -0.88 10.45 11.16
CA ILE A 16 -1.99 9.91 10.35
C ILE A 16 -2.44 10.96 9.33
N GLY A 17 -2.69 12.19 9.77
CA GLY A 17 -3.06 13.30 8.88
C GLY A 17 -2.04 13.52 7.76
N LEU A 18 -0.75 13.53 8.09
CA LEU A 18 0.33 13.65 7.10
C LEU A 18 0.31 12.49 6.09
N CYS A 19 0.13 11.24 6.54
CA CYS A 19 0.02 10.09 5.63
C CYS A 19 -1.14 10.25 4.64
N TRP A 20 -2.31 10.72 5.10
CA TRP A 20 -3.45 10.99 4.23
C TRP A 20 -3.17 12.11 3.23
N THR A 21 -2.54 13.21 3.67
CA THR A 21 -2.21 14.33 2.75
C THR A 21 -1.24 13.90 1.65
N VAL A 22 -0.23 13.09 1.99
CA VAL A 22 0.74 12.56 1.02
C VAL A 22 0.02 11.63 0.03
N ALA A 23 -0.81 10.70 0.51
CA ALA A 23 -1.56 9.79 -0.35
C ALA A 23 -2.51 10.53 -1.31
N LEU A 24 -3.22 11.54 -0.82
CA LEU A 24 -4.09 12.38 -1.65
C LEU A 24 -3.29 13.10 -2.73
N THR A 25 -2.12 13.65 -2.39
CA THR A 25 -1.27 14.37 -3.35
C THR A 25 -0.89 13.49 -4.55
N PHE A 26 -0.55 12.23 -4.31
CA PHE A 26 -0.26 11.27 -5.39
C PHE A 26 -1.49 10.81 -6.17
N TYR A 27 -2.70 10.95 -5.60
CA TYR A 27 -3.96 10.55 -6.24
C TYR A 27 -4.66 11.69 -6.98
N ILE A 28 -4.39 12.96 -6.63
CA ILE A 28 -4.98 14.15 -7.29
C ILE A 28 -4.92 14.08 -8.82
N PRO A 29 -3.81 13.68 -9.47
CA PRO A 29 -3.77 13.60 -10.92
C PRO A 29 -4.80 12.61 -11.51
N ASN A 30 -5.15 11.56 -10.78
CA ASN A 30 -6.14 10.56 -11.19
C ASN A 30 -7.59 11.09 -11.17
N VAL A 31 -7.86 12.19 -10.46
CA VAL A 31 -9.20 12.81 -10.40
C VAL A 31 -9.60 13.41 -11.75
N PHE A 32 -8.62 13.74 -12.60
CA PHE A 32 -8.85 14.23 -13.95
C PHE A 32 -8.95 13.11 -15.00
N SER A 33 -9.16 11.86 -14.56
CA SER A 33 -9.43 10.73 -15.44
C SER A 33 -10.65 10.99 -16.32
N LYS A 34 -10.55 10.56 -17.58
CA LYS A 34 -11.64 10.64 -18.54
C LYS A 34 -12.04 9.24 -18.97
N PRO A 35 -13.32 9.02 -19.30
CA PRO A 35 -13.70 7.81 -20.00
C PRO A 35 -13.02 7.81 -21.38
N ILE A 36 -12.23 6.79 -21.65
CA ILE A 36 -11.70 6.47 -22.97
C ILE A 36 -12.51 5.29 -23.50
N GLN A 37 -12.99 5.41 -24.72
CA GLN A 37 -13.67 4.33 -25.42
C GLN A 37 -12.62 3.49 -26.15
N TYR A 38 -12.51 2.22 -25.80
CA TYR A 38 -11.71 1.25 -26.55
C TYR A 38 -12.65 0.40 -27.39
N VAL A 39 -12.46 0.44 -28.71
CA VAL A 39 -13.22 -0.38 -29.66
C VAL A 39 -12.40 -1.63 -29.95
N PHE A 40 -12.87 -2.78 -29.48
CA PHE A 40 -12.22 -4.06 -29.76
C PHE A 40 -12.77 -4.65 -31.06
N SER A 41 -11.91 -4.77 -32.07
CA SER A 41 -12.25 -5.49 -33.31
C SER A 41 -11.76 -6.95 -33.24
N GLY A 42 -12.39 -7.74 -32.37
CA GLY A 42 -12.05 -9.15 -32.18
C GLY A 42 -12.79 -10.09 -33.13
N LYS A 43 -12.28 -10.32 -34.35
CA LYS A 43 -12.84 -11.30 -35.34
C LYS A 43 -12.96 -12.75 -34.83
N LYS A 44 -12.44 -13.07 -33.64
CA LYS A 44 -12.34 -14.43 -33.09
C LYS A 44 -13.53 -14.85 -32.20
N TYR A 45 -14.30 -13.90 -31.65
CA TYR A 45 -15.36 -14.20 -30.68
C TYR A 45 -16.71 -13.54 -31.01
N SER A 46 -16.76 -12.54 -31.88
CA SER A 46 -17.99 -11.94 -32.39
C SER A 46 -17.71 -11.19 -33.70
N ASN A 47 -18.67 -11.15 -34.62
CA ASN A 47 -18.59 -10.29 -35.81
C ASN A 47 -18.86 -8.80 -35.48
N ASN A 48 -19.24 -8.50 -34.24
CA ASN A 48 -19.54 -7.15 -33.78
C ASN A 48 -18.33 -6.57 -33.03
N GLU A 49 -18.04 -5.30 -33.28
CA GLU A 49 -17.09 -4.52 -32.49
C GLU A 49 -17.58 -4.46 -31.03
N LEU A 50 -16.73 -4.87 -30.09
CA LEU A 50 -17.07 -4.82 -28.67
C LEU A 50 -16.53 -3.51 -28.11
N GLU A 51 -17.43 -2.58 -27.80
CA GLU A 51 -17.06 -1.30 -27.22
C GLU A 51 -16.91 -1.42 -25.70
N LEU A 52 -15.71 -1.17 -25.20
CA LEU A 52 -15.43 -1.11 -23.76
C LEU A 52 -15.14 0.34 -23.36
N TRP A 53 -16.00 0.89 -22.51
CA TRP A 53 -15.73 2.17 -21.84
C TRP A 53 -14.84 1.94 -20.64
N MET A 54 -13.68 2.60 -20.61
CA MET A 54 -12.77 2.53 -19.48
C MET A 54 -12.39 3.90 -18.96
N CYS A 55 -12.39 4.06 -17.64
CA CYS A 55 -11.86 5.26 -17.02
C CYS A 55 -10.33 5.14 -16.96
N TYR A 56 -9.64 5.82 -17.86
CA TYR A 56 -8.19 5.91 -17.85
C TYR A 56 -7.79 7.33 -17.44
N VAL A 57 -6.63 7.44 -16.78
CA VAL A 57 -6.13 8.75 -16.39
C VAL A 57 -5.51 9.41 -17.61
N ASP A 58 -6.21 10.38 -18.19
CA ASP A 58 -5.76 11.12 -19.37
C ASP A 58 -4.88 12.31 -18.94
N TYR A 59 -3.56 12.14 -19.02
CA TYR A 59 -2.61 13.21 -18.74
C TYR A 59 -2.36 14.15 -19.93
N THR A 60 -3.07 13.98 -21.06
CA THR A 60 -2.86 14.78 -22.28
C THR A 60 -3.00 16.28 -22.03
N LYS A 61 -3.94 16.71 -21.17
CA LYS A 61 -4.09 18.14 -20.81
C LYS A 61 -2.88 18.67 -20.03
N ILE A 62 -2.36 17.90 -19.08
CA ILE A 62 -1.18 18.26 -18.28
C ILE A 62 0.07 18.25 -19.16
N ASN A 63 0.24 17.21 -19.98
CA ASN A 63 1.31 17.12 -20.97
C ASN A 63 1.27 18.30 -21.94
N LYS A 64 0.09 18.70 -22.43
CA LYS A 64 -0.06 19.87 -23.30
C LYS A 64 0.25 21.19 -22.59
N LEU A 65 -0.06 21.32 -21.30
CA LEU A 65 0.30 22.50 -20.50
C LEU A 65 1.82 22.59 -20.29
N ILE A 66 2.46 21.47 -19.96
CA ILE A 66 3.89 21.40 -19.64
C ILE A 66 4.75 21.48 -20.92
N TYR A 67 4.39 20.73 -21.96
CA TYR A 67 5.19 20.56 -23.17
C TYR A 67 4.68 21.36 -24.37
N GLY A 68 3.45 21.91 -24.34
CA GLY A 68 2.90 22.71 -25.44
C GLY A 68 3.76 23.92 -25.80
N LYS A 69 4.56 24.44 -24.86
CA LYS A 69 5.55 25.49 -25.10
C LYS A 69 6.88 24.98 -25.67
N LYS A 70 7.21 23.70 -25.45
CA LYS A 70 8.45 23.03 -25.89
C LYS A 70 8.33 22.42 -27.29
N ILE A 71 7.15 21.91 -27.64
CA ILE A 71 6.81 21.37 -28.98
C ILE A 71 7.00 22.44 -30.07
N PHE A 72 6.78 23.72 -29.75
CA PHE A 72 6.99 24.83 -30.70
C PHE A 72 8.48 25.16 -30.93
N LEU A 73 9.39 24.72 -30.05
CA LEU A 73 10.81 25.10 -30.10
C LEU A 73 11.73 23.96 -30.59
N GLU A 74 11.38 22.68 -30.43
CA GLU A 74 12.29 21.55 -30.69
C GLU A 74 11.88 20.60 -31.83
N GLY A 75 10.70 20.77 -32.44
CA GLY A 75 10.28 19.98 -33.61
C GLY A 75 9.90 18.52 -33.32
N PHE A 76 9.17 17.92 -34.28
CA PHE A 76 8.36 16.69 -34.14
C PHE A 76 9.10 15.38 -33.78
N ASN A 77 10.43 15.35 -33.76
CA ASN A 77 11.23 14.11 -33.65
C ASN A 77 11.80 13.81 -32.26
N ALA A 78 11.49 14.61 -31.23
CA ALA A 78 11.91 14.32 -29.87
C ALA A 78 10.94 13.32 -29.21
N GLU A 79 11.46 12.22 -28.66
CA GLU A 79 10.68 11.35 -27.77
C GLU A 79 10.33 12.15 -26.50
N TYR A 80 9.10 12.68 -26.44
CA TYR A 80 8.70 13.56 -25.36
C TYR A 80 8.63 12.78 -24.04
N LEU A 81 9.28 13.34 -23.03
CA LEU A 81 9.20 12.88 -21.66
C LEU A 81 7.79 13.24 -21.15
N THR A 82 6.88 12.30 -20.98
CA THR A 82 5.51 12.59 -20.50
C THR A 82 5.45 12.65 -18.98
N PHE A 83 4.41 13.31 -18.44
CA PHE A 83 4.17 13.36 -17.00
C PHE A 83 3.96 11.94 -16.40
N GLU A 84 3.38 11.02 -17.17
CA GLU A 84 3.18 9.62 -16.79
C GLU A 84 4.51 8.88 -16.54
N LYS A 85 5.47 9.03 -17.45
CA LYS A 85 6.83 8.48 -17.35
C LYS A 85 7.55 8.87 -16.07
N PHE A 86 7.19 9.99 -15.44
CA PHE A 86 7.70 10.38 -14.12
C PHE A 86 6.82 9.90 -12.97
N LEU A 87 5.51 10.10 -13.08
CA LEU A 87 4.58 9.82 -11.99
C LEU A 87 4.50 8.33 -11.66
N VAL A 88 4.50 7.45 -12.66
CA VAL A 88 4.43 5.99 -12.49
C VAL A 88 5.60 5.46 -11.64
N PRO A 89 6.88 5.67 -12.00
CA PRO A 89 8.00 5.20 -11.18
C PRO A 89 8.05 5.90 -9.82
N ILE A 90 7.70 7.19 -9.74
CA ILE A 90 7.64 7.90 -8.44
C ILE A 90 6.59 7.25 -7.52
N ARG A 91 5.39 6.93 -8.03
CA ARG A 91 4.36 6.22 -7.24
C ARG A 91 4.84 4.86 -6.79
N LEU A 92 5.48 4.09 -7.67
CA LEU A 92 6.08 2.80 -7.31
C LEU A 92 7.13 2.97 -6.20
N VAL A 93 8.03 3.94 -6.29
CA VAL A 93 9.05 4.13 -5.25
C VAL A 93 8.42 4.63 -3.94
N CYS A 94 7.63 5.69 -3.98
CA CYS A 94 7.12 6.38 -2.79
C CYS A 94 5.99 5.62 -2.08
N LEU A 95 5.11 4.94 -2.82
CA LEU A 95 3.93 4.26 -2.26
C LEU A 95 4.11 2.75 -2.09
N PHE A 96 5.05 2.14 -2.82
CA PHE A 96 5.33 0.71 -2.71
C PHE A 96 6.65 0.46 -1.97
N PHE A 97 7.80 0.89 -2.49
CA PHE A 97 9.10 0.52 -1.90
C PHE A 97 9.43 1.22 -0.59
N VAL A 98 9.21 2.53 -0.47
CA VAL A 98 9.54 3.30 0.75
C VAL A 98 8.81 2.74 1.99
N PRO A 99 7.49 2.49 1.96
CA PRO A 99 6.79 1.88 3.11
C PRO A 99 7.33 0.49 3.48
N LEU A 100 7.70 -0.33 2.49
CA LEU A 100 8.26 -1.67 2.71
C LEU A 100 9.64 -1.61 3.36
N ILE A 101 10.50 -0.69 2.93
CA ILE A 101 11.82 -0.48 3.52
C ILE A 101 11.67 -0.01 4.97
N ILE A 102 10.77 0.94 5.26
CA ILE A 102 10.50 1.40 6.62
C ILE A 102 10.04 0.23 7.51
N LEU A 103 9.14 -0.61 7.01
CA LEU A 103 8.69 -1.79 7.75
C LEU A 103 9.84 -2.78 8.00
N LEU A 104 10.66 -3.05 6.99
CA LEU A 104 11.78 -3.96 7.11
C LEU A 104 12.77 -3.47 8.18
N VAL A 105 13.17 -2.19 8.08
CA VAL A 105 14.10 -1.55 9.03
C VAL A 105 13.54 -1.58 10.45
N THR A 106 12.27 -1.20 10.64
CA THR A 106 11.63 -1.22 11.96
C THR A 106 11.55 -2.63 12.56
N CYS A 107 11.22 -3.64 11.75
CA CYS A 107 11.22 -5.04 12.19
C CYS A 107 12.62 -5.52 12.58
N ILE A 108 13.66 -5.16 11.81
CA ILE A 108 15.07 -5.48 12.13
C ILE A 108 15.47 -4.84 13.45
N ILE A 109 15.16 -3.56 13.66
CA ILE A 109 15.44 -2.83 14.92
C ILE A 109 14.78 -3.54 16.10
N ILE A 110 13.54 -3.98 15.97
CA ILE A 110 12.82 -4.69 17.04
C ILE A 110 13.49 -6.03 17.37
N ILE A 111 13.93 -6.78 16.36
CA ILE A 111 14.66 -8.03 16.56
C ILE A 111 15.99 -7.77 17.28
N ILE A 112 16.76 -6.77 16.85
CA ILE A 112 18.03 -6.40 17.49
C ILE A 112 17.80 -6.00 18.94
N LYS A 113 16.82 -5.13 19.21
CA LYS A 113 16.49 -4.66 20.56
C LYS A 113 16.07 -5.82 21.46
N MET A 114 15.28 -6.77 20.96
CA MET A 114 14.90 -7.97 21.69
C MET A 114 16.10 -8.86 22.04
N ARG A 115 17.04 -9.07 21.09
CA ARG A 115 18.28 -9.83 21.34
C ARG A 115 19.14 -9.16 22.41
N ARG A 116 19.22 -7.83 22.41
CA ARG A 116 19.94 -7.06 23.44
C ARG A 116 19.32 -7.27 24.82
N VAL A 117 17.99 -7.12 24.94
CA VAL A 117 17.29 -7.31 26.21
C VAL A 117 17.44 -8.74 26.75
N ALA A 118 17.39 -9.75 25.88
CA ALA A 118 17.65 -11.14 26.28
C ALA A 118 19.05 -11.32 26.87
N LYS A 119 20.08 -10.79 26.22
CA LYS A 119 21.48 -10.86 26.70
C LYS A 119 21.66 -10.13 28.04
N THR A 120 21.03 -8.97 28.21
CA THR A 120 21.11 -8.19 29.46
C THR A 120 20.44 -8.90 30.63
N TYR A 121 19.36 -9.65 30.38
CA TYR A 121 18.68 -10.45 31.39
C TYR A 121 19.62 -11.51 32.00
N ASP A 122 20.36 -12.23 31.15
CA ASP A 122 21.30 -13.29 31.58
C ASP A 122 22.47 -12.73 32.42
N THR A 123 22.89 -11.50 32.14
CA THR A 123 24.07 -10.88 32.78
C THR A 123 23.75 -10.23 34.14
N THR A 124 22.49 -9.81 34.39
CA THR A 124 22.14 -8.88 35.49
C THR A 124 21.44 -9.57 36.67
N GLY A 125 21.77 -10.83 36.95
CA GLY A 125 21.05 -11.73 37.87
C GLY A 125 20.74 -11.23 39.30
N ASN A 126 21.35 -10.15 39.80
CA ASN A 126 21.30 -9.80 41.23
C ASN A 126 20.50 -8.55 41.63
N GLN A 127 20.06 -7.66 40.72
CA GLN A 127 19.36 -6.42 41.10
C GLN A 127 17.84 -6.47 40.83
N LYS A 128 17.02 -6.54 41.91
CA LYS A 128 15.55 -6.63 41.83
C LYS A 128 14.90 -5.52 40.98
N HIS A 129 15.34 -4.27 41.11
CA HIS A 129 14.76 -3.14 40.36
C HIS A 129 15.07 -3.22 38.86
N THR A 130 16.30 -3.59 38.51
CA THR A 130 16.75 -3.77 37.13
C THR A 130 16.04 -4.95 36.46
N GLN A 131 15.78 -6.03 37.20
CA GLN A 131 15.01 -7.19 36.75
C GLN A 131 13.55 -6.84 36.39
N ILE A 132 12.87 -6.00 37.19
CA ILE A 132 11.50 -5.57 36.91
C ILE A 132 11.45 -4.78 35.60
N ARG A 133 12.37 -3.83 35.40
CA ARG A 133 12.44 -3.01 34.18
C ARG A 133 12.70 -3.87 32.93
N LEU A 134 13.66 -4.79 33.00
CA LEU A 134 13.98 -5.70 31.90
C LEU A 134 12.80 -6.62 31.52
N ARG A 135 12.02 -7.07 32.50
CA ARG A 135 10.79 -7.85 32.24
C ARG A 135 9.71 -7.03 31.55
N ILE A 136 9.51 -5.77 31.95
CA ILE A 136 8.55 -4.86 31.31
C ILE A 136 8.99 -4.61 29.86
N ASP A 137 10.25 -4.23 29.64
CA ASP A 137 10.81 -3.98 28.31
C ASP A 137 10.74 -5.25 27.44
N GLY A 138 11.06 -6.41 27.99
CA GLY A 138 10.95 -7.70 27.30
C GLY A 138 9.52 -8.04 26.87
N ASN A 139 8.54 -7.82 27.75
CA ASN A 139 7.13 -8.04 27.44
C ASN A 139 6.62 -7.09 26.35
N GLU A 140 7.01 -5.81 26.38
CA GLU A 140 6.68 -4.83 25.34
C GLU A 140 7.29 -5.23 24.00
N LEU A 141 8.56 -5.64 23.98
CA LEU A 141 9.24 -6.08 22.76
C LEU A 141 8.63 -7.36 22.18
N GLN A 142 8.17 -8.29 23.01
CA GLN A 142 7.45 -9.47 22.53
C GLN A 142 6.12 -9.09 21.87
N LYS A 143 5.38 -8.11 22.42
CA LYS A 143 4.16 -7.59 21.80
C LYS A 143 4.49 -6.92 20.46
N ASN A 144 5.49 -6.04 20.43
CA ASN A 144 5.93 -5.37 19.22
C ASN A 144 6.41 -6.36 18.15
N ARG A 145 7.11 -7.44 18.52
CA ARG A 145 7.51 -8.51 17.60
C ARG A 145 6.30 -9.22 16.98
N LYS A 146 5.26 -9.52 17.77
CA LYS A 146 4.02 -10.14 17.24
C LYS A 146 3.33 -9.21 16.24
N ILE A 147 3.26 -7.91 16.57
CA ILE A 147 2.72 -6.88 15.68
C ILE A 147 3.55 -6.79 14.40
N CYS A 148 4.88 -6.72 14.50
CA CYS A 148 5.79 -6.71 13.35
C CYS A 148 5.63 -7.95 12.48
N LYS A 149 5.57 -9.15 13.05
CA LYS A 149 5.36 -10.39 12.30
C LYS A 149 4.06 -10.33 11.49
N MET A 150 2.99 -9.79 12.10
CA MET A 150 1.72 -9.59 11.41
C MET A 150 1.83 -8.54 10.30
N MET A 151 2.46 -7.39 10.56
CA MET A 151 2.68 -6.35 9.55
C MET A 151 3.53 -6.85 8.37
N VAL A 152 4.52 -7.72 8.62
CA VAL A 152 5.30 -8.38 7.56
C VAL A 152 4.40 -9.26 6.69
N VAL A 153 3.53 -10.08 7.29
CA VAL A 153 2.61 -10.91 6.50
C VAL A 153 1.65 -10.06 5.67
N ILE A 154 1.07 -9.01 6.25
CA ILE A 154 0.24 -8.02 5.53
C ILE A 154 1.01 -7.43 4.34
N SER A 155 2.27 -7.06 4.56
CA SER A 155 3.08 -6.39 3.54
C SER A 155 3.54 -7.35 2.45
N MET A 156 3.82 -8.62 2.78
CA MET A 156 4.10 -9.64 1.78
C MET A 156 2.87 -9.92 0.92
N SER A 157 1.68 -10.01 1.52
CA SER A 157 0.43 -10.13 0.77
C SER A 157 0.21 -8.93 -0.15
N PHE A 158 0.47 -7.72 0.34
CA PHE A 158 0.43 -6.49 -0.47
C PHE A 158 1.43 -6.52 -1.63
N ILE A 159 2.68 -6.92 -1.40
CA ILE A 159 3.69 -7.07 -2.47
C ILE A 159 3.20 -8.03 -3.54
N ILE A 160 2.80 -9.24 -3.14
CA ILE A 160 2.41 -10.30 -4.07
C ILE A 160 1.24 -9.84 -4.95
N THR A 161 0.28 -9.14 -4.37
CA THR A 161 -0.94 -8.70 -5.06
C THR A 161 -0.75 -7.44 -5.90
N MET A 162 -0.01 -6.44 -5.41
CA MET A 162 0.17 -5.14 -6.08
C MET A 162 1.38 -5.08 -7.02
N PHE A 163 2.38 -5.93 -6.84
CA PHE A 163 3.57 -5.91 -7.71
C PHE A 163 3.23 -6.16 -9.19
N PRO A 164 2.37 -7.12 -9.58
CA PRO A 164 2.06 -7.36 -10.99
C PRO A 164 1.48 -6.15 -11.72
N ILE A 165 0.56 -5.42 -11.08
CA ILE A 165 -0.03 -4.21 -11.67
C ILE A 165 1.01 -3.10 -11.81
N HIS A 166 1.77 -2.79 -10.76
CA HIS A 166 2.76 -1.72 -10.83
C HIS A 166 3.93 -2.03 -11.77
N PHE A 167 4.32 -3.30 -11.88
CA PHE A 167 5.35 -3.72 -12.82
C PHE A 167 4.86 -3.60 -14.25
N PHE A 168 3.60 -3.97 -14.52
CA PHE A 168 2.99 -3.77 -15.83
C PHE A 168 2.88 -2.27 -16.18
N ASP A 169 2.39 -1.43 -15.25
CA ASP A 169 2.32 0.02 -15.44
C ASP A 169 3.69 0.58 -15.85
N LEU A 170 4.76 0.17 -15.17
CA LEU A 170 6.12 0.61 -15.49
C LEU A 170 6.54 0.19 -16.91
N ILE A 171 6.23 -1.04 -17.32
CA ILE A 171 6.55 -1.52 -18.67
C ILE A 171 5.81 -0.73 -19.73
N MET A 172 4.54 -0.40 -19.50
CA MET A 172 3.72 0.38 -20.44
C MET A 172 4.25 1.80 -20.66
N GLU A 173 5.02 2.35 -19.72
CA GLU A 173 5.70 3.65 -19.89
C GLU A 173 7.02 3.57 -20.68
N THR A 174 7.51 2.37 -20.99
CA THR A 174 8.74 2.17 -21.77
C THR A 174 8.45 1.92 -23.25
N SER A 175 9.50 1.92 -24.07
CA SER A 175 9.42 1.51 -25.48
C SER A 175 8.97 0.05 -25.65
N LEU A 176 8.95 -0.75 -24.57
CA LEU A 176 8.42 -2.11 -24.61
C LEU A 176 6.91 -2.15 -24.83
N SER A 177 6.19 -1.05 -24.55
CA SER A 177 4.74 -0.92 -24.78
C SER A 177 4.32 -1.29 -26.20
N THR A 178 5.16 -1.03 -27.20
CA THR A 178 4.87 -1.34 -28.62
C THR A 178 4.77 -2.83 -28.91
N TYR A 179 5.31 -3.69 -28.03
CA TYR A 179 5.24 -5.14 -28.15
C TYR A 179 4.01 -5.76 -27.47
N PHE A 180 3.24 -4.96 -26.72
CA PHE A 180 2.02 -5.42 -26.06
C PHE A 180 0.81 -5.21 -26.97
N TYR A 181 0.16 -6.32 -27.33
CA TYR A 181 -1.08 -6.32 -28.13
C TYR A 181 -2.30 -5.96 -27.26
N GLU A 182 -3.44 -5.65 -27.88
CA GLU A 182 -4.71 -5.34 -27.21
C GLU A 182 -5.10 -6.34 -26.10
N ASN A 183 -4.78 -7.63 -26.27
CA ASN A 183 -5.00 -8.68 -25.26
C ASN A 183 -4.23 -8.46 -23.95
N SER A 184 -3.08 -7.78 -24.00
CA SER A 184 -2.27 -7.46 -22.83
C SER A 184 -2.93 -6.38 -21.96
N ILE A 185 -3.64 -5.43 -22.56
CA ILE A 185 -4.41 -4.40 -21.85
C ILE A 185 -5.60 -5.04 -21.12
N ILE A 186 -6.31 -5.96 -21.78
CA ILE A 186 -7.41 -6.72 -21.14
C ILE A 186 -6.87 -7.52 -19.95
N THR A 187 -5.73 -8.20 -20.10
CA THR A 187 -5.12 -8.98 -19.02
C THR A 187 -4.74 -8.08 -17.84
N HIS A 188 -4.20 -6.90 -18.11
CA HIS A 188 -3.88 -5.92 -17.09
C HIS A 188 -5.12 -5.47 -16.29
N ILE A 189 -6.21 -5.12 -16.99
CA ILE A 189 -7.43 -4.61 -16.36
C ILE A 189 -8.18 -5.74 -15.63
N ALA A 190 -8.43 -6.86 -16.30
CA ALA A 190 -9.25 -7.93 -15.73
C ALA A 190 -8.52 -8.71 -14.64
N VAL A 191 -7.21 -8.94 -14.79
CA VAL A 191 -6.47 -9.84 -13.90
C VAL A 191 -5.64 -9.06 -12.90
N PHE A 192 -4.73 -8.19 -13.35
CA PHE A 192 -3.78 -7.54 -12.44
C PHE A 192 -4.44 -6.50 -11.55
N THR A 193 -5.42 -5.76 -12.07
CA THR A 193 -6.15 -4.76 -11.28
C THR A 193 -6.99 -5.40 -10.18
N ILE A 194 -7.79 -6.43 -10.52
CA ILE A 194 -8.58 -7.16 -9.53
C ILE A 194 -7.68 -7.83 -8.49
N PHE A 195 -6.58 -8.45 -8.94
CA PHE A 195 -5.61 -9.07 -8.05
C PHE A 195 -4.96 -8.06 -7.10
N GLY A 196 -4.57 -6.87 -7.59
CA GLY A 196 -4.07 -5.78 -6.77
C GLY A 196 -5.07 -5.34 -5.69
N TYR A 197 -6.32 -5.09 -6.08
CA TYR A 197 -7.35 -4.65 -5.14
C TYR A 197 -7.69 -5.70 -4.07
N SER A 198 -7.48 -7.00 -4.35
CA SER A 198 -7.67 -8.07 -3.36
C SER A 198 -6.81 -7.91 -2.11
N SER A 199 -5.69 -7.17 -2.19
CA SER A 199 -4.83 -6.81 -1.05
C SER A 199 -5.62 -6.19 0.11
N THR A 200 -6.65 -5.40 -0.17
CA THR A 200 -7.47 -4.72 0.84
C THR A 200 -8.34 -5.71 1.63
N ALA A 201 -8.84 -6.75 0.96
CA ALA A 201 -9.66 -7.80 1.56
C ALA A 201 -8.83 -8.81 2.38
N LEU A 202 -7.55 -9.01 2.03
CA LEU A 202 -6.64 -9.89 2.77
C LEU A 202 -6.34 -9.37 4.19
N ASN A 203 -6.38 -8.05 4.41
CA ASN A 203 -6.04 -7.45 5.69
C ASN A 203 -6.90 -8.00 6.86
N PRO A 204 -8.25 -7.92 6.85
CA PRO A 204 -9.10 -8.53 7.88
C PRO A 204 -8.86 -10.03 8.10
N ILE A 205 -8.58 -10.77 7.02
CA ILE A 205 -8.30 -12.22 7.07
C ILE A 205 -7.02 -12.46 7.89
N ILE A 206 -5.94 -11.73 7.57
CA ILE A 206 -4.67 -11.83 8.27
C ILE A 206 -4.81 -11.41 9.74
N TYR A 207 -5.54 -10.33 10.03
CA TYR A 207 -5.84 -9.93 11.41
C TYR A 207 -6.61 -11.02 12.16
N GLY A 208 -7.58 -11.67 11.50
CA GLY A 208 -8.34 -12.80 12.03
C GLY A 208 -7.45 -13.97 12.46
N PHE A 209 -6.43 -14.30 11.68
CA PHE A 209 -5.51 -15.40 12.01
C PHE A 209 -4.42 -15.00 13.02
N MET A 210 -3.84 -13.81 12.86
CA MET A 210 -2.60 -13.44 13.54
C MET A 210 -2.76 -12.48 14.74
N SER A 211 -3.88 -11.76 14.84
CA SER A 211 -4.13 -10.83 15.95
C SER A 211 -5.09 -11.41 16.99
N LYS A 212 -4.55 -11.78 18.15
CA LYS A 212 -5.35 -12.25 19.30
C LYS A 212 -6.27 -11.15 19.81
N ASP A 213 -5.80 -9.91 19.84
CA ASP A 213 -6.58 -8.76 20.30
C ASP A 213 -7.74 -8.46 19.35
N TYR A 214 -7.50 -8.53 18.04
CA TYR A 214 -8.55 -8.40 17.04
C TYR A 214 -9.64 -9.46 17.24
N ARG A 215 -9.27 -10.74 17.34
CA ARG A 215 -10.22 -11.83 17.59
C ARG A 215 -11.01 -11.64 18.89
N ASN A 216 -10.36 -11.22 19.96
CA ASN A 216 -11.02 -10.99 21.24
C ASN A 216 -12.03 -9.85 21.16
N ASN A 217 -11.69 -8.77 20.47
CA ASN A 217 -12.58 -7.62 20.28
C ASN A 217 -13.78 -7.99 19.39
N VAL A 218 -13.56 -8.73 18.30
CA VAL A 218 -14.64 -9.25 17.45
C VAL A 218 -15.58 -10.15 18.26
N LYS A 219 -15.05 -11.06 19.09
CA LYS A 219 -15.87 -11.89 19.99
C LYS A 219 -16.69 -11.06 20.98
N LYS A 220 -16.10 -10.02 21.58
CA LYS A 220 -16.82 -9.09 22.47
C LYS A 220 -17.95 -8.38 21.74
N ILE A 221 -17.69 -7.84 20.54
CA ILE A 221 -18.70 -7.17 19.72
C ILE A 221 -19.86 -8.14 19.40
N ILE A 222 -19.55 -9.37 18.98
CA ILE A 222 -20.58 -10.39 18.70
C ILE A 222 -21.39 -10.73 19.96
N TYR A 223 -20.74 -10.87 21.11
CA TYR A 223 -21.41 -11.10 22.39
C TYR A 223 -22.35 -9.95 22.75
N TYR A 224 -21.90 -8.70 22.62
CA TYR A 224 -22.74 -7.52 22.84
C TYR A 224 -23.92 -7.46 21.87
N ILE A 225 -23.71 -7.71 20.58
CA ILE A 225 -24.79 -7.72 19.58
C ILE A 225 -25.84 -8.79 19.92
N LYS A 226 -25.40 -10.00 20.27
CA LYS A 226 -26.31 -11.08 20.68
C LYS A 226 -27.11 -10.70 21.93
N ASN A 227 -26.47 -10.11 22.93
CA ASN A 227 -27.14 -9.76 24.18
C ASN A 227 -27.97 -8.47 24.12
N CYS A 228 -27.67 -7.55 23.18
CA CYS A 228 -28.52 -6.39 22.91
C CYS A 228 -29.81 -6.82 22.20
N LYS A 229 -29.75 -7.80 21.29
CA LYS A 229 -30.93 -8.39 20.65
C LYS A 229 -31.81 -9.22 21.59
N ILE A 230 -31.30 -9.69 22.73
CA ILE A 230 -32.07 -10.45 23.73
C ILE A 230 -32.80 -9.51 24.71
N LYS A 231 -32.47 -8.21 24.72
CA LYS A 231 -33.06 -7.20 25.62
C LYS A 231 -34.06 -6.26 24.96
N SER A 232 -34.36 -6.39 23.66
CA SER A 232 -35.44 -5.67 22.97
C SER A 232 -36.57 -6.62 22.63
#